data_AF-A0A8S9BBH8-F1
#
_entry.id   AF-A0A8S9BBH8-F1
#
_cell.length_a   1.000
_cell.length_b   1.000
_cell.length_c   1.000
_cell.angle_alpha   90.00
_cell.angle_beta   90.00
_cell.angle_gamma   90.00
#
_symmetry.space_group_name_H-M   'P 1'
#
loop_
_entity.id
_entity.type
_entity.pdbx_description
1 polymer ?
#
loop_
_entity_poly.entity_id
_entity_poly.type
_entity_poly.pdbx_seq_one_letter_code
_entity_poly.pdbx_strand_id
1 'polypeptide(L)'
;MTQSWKYAAKSGTHGLAFGPNDEVLYSADLSGDAVWTHKVHSSGSVEAVSSYPMPETGMHPRHLIAHPSGRYIYVVMEAGNEIVAYSVNNITGSKTKDYWSAEVKLSASSKLLWATARAQSGTNDTGFISQFSLSNEGIITSQVFMIPTTTINGIANAVSPASWSDEWMALADAPKGYVQVWQLVKGNSTQTGMEASSEGWTSVKMVAQVDINDGGCCANVIWYD
;
A
#
# COMPACT_ATOMS: atom_id res chain seq x y z
N MET A 1 2.42 6.41 27.68
CA MET A 1 2.97 5.10 28.10
C MET A 1 3.72 4.54 26.90
N THR A 2 4.99 4.16 27.05
CA THR A 2 5.79 3.61 25.95
C THR A 2 6.02 2.13 26.25
N GLN A 3 5.65 1.26 25.32
CA GLN A 3 5.90 -0.18 25.40
C GLN A 3 6.95 -0.56 24.37
N SER A 4 7.83 -1.48 24.72
CA SER A 4 8.77 -2.10 23.79
C SER A 4 8.56 -3.61 23.81
N TRP A 5 8.49 -4.20 22.63
CA TRP A 5 8.39 -5.64 22.46
C TRP A 5 9.61 -6.14 21.69
N LYS A 6 10.10 -7.33 22.05
CA LYS A 6 11.16 -7.98 21.29
C LYS A 6 10.53 -8.87 20.23
N TYR A 7 10.63 -8.43 18.99
CA TYR A 7 10.46 -9.31 17.84
C TYR A 7 11.63 -10.32 17.74
N ALA A 8 11.63 -11.16 16.70
CA ALA A 8 12.74 -12.07 16.46
C ALA A 8 14.05 -11.30 16.21
N ALA A 9 15.19 -11.96 16.40
CA ALA A 9 16.51 -11.30 16.34
C ALA A 9 16.83 -10.64 14.97
N LYS A 10 16.18 -11.11 13.89
CA LYS A 10 16.34 -10.56 12.53
C LYS A 10 15.22 -9.59 12.14
N SER A 11 14.28 -9.31 13.04
CA SER A 11 13.11 -8.52 12.71
C SER A 11 13.45 -7.07 12.40
N GLY A 12 12.75 -6.54 11.39
CA GLY A 12 12.83 -5.17 10.91
C GLY A 12 11.43 -4.77 10.45
N THR A 13 10.58 -4.40 11.41
CA THR A 13 9.21 -3.98 11.11
C THR A 13 9.18 -2.65 10.38
N HIS A 14 8.45 -2.60 9.27
CA HIS A 14 8.38 -1.41 8.41
C HIS A 14 6.96 -0.83 8.31
N GLY A 15 5.92 -1.65 8.55
CA GLY A 15 4.53 -1.23 8.48
C GLY A 15 3.67 -1.81 9.59
N LEU A 16 2.69 -1.03 10.03
CA LEU A 16 1.71 -1.41 11.04
C LEU A 16 0.31 -1.05 10.56
N ALA A 17 -0.69 -1.86 10.90
CA ALA A 17 -2.10 -1.47 10.80
C ALA A 17 -2.94 -2.12 11.89
N PHE A 18 -3.94 -1.37 12.37
CA PHE A 18 -4.98 -1.94 13.20
C PHE A 18 -5.97 -2.75 12.36
N GLY A 19 -6.47 -3.84 12.94
CA GLY A 19 -7.68 -4.49 12.49
C GLY A 19 -8.94 -3.72 12.91
N PRO A 20 -10.13 -4.22 12.58
CA PRO A 20 -11.39 -3.60 13.00
C PRO A 20 -11.45 -3.43 14.51
N ASN A 21 -12.09 -2.34 14.94
CA ASN A 21 -12.28 -1.96 16.35
C ASN A 21 -10.98 -1.76 17.16
N ASP A 22 -9.84 -1.64 16.49
CA ASP A 22 -8.52 -1.44 17.10
C ASP A 22 -8.10 -2.54 18.11
N GLU A 23 -8.72 -3.72 18.04
CA GLU A 23 -8.46 -4.84 18.98
C GLU A 23 -7.22 -5.67 18.60
N VAL A 24 -6.78 -5.55 17.35
CA VAL A 24 -5.64 -6.29 16.80
C VAL A 24 -4.70 -5.33 16.09
N LEU A 25 -3.39 -5.48 16.30
CA LEU A 25 -2.34 -4.77 15.58
C LEU A 25 -1.53 -5.77 14.75
N TYR A 26 -1.48 -5.53 13.45
CA TYR A 26 -0.66 -6.28 12.50
C TYR A 26 0.65 -5.57 12.25
N SER A 27 1.74 -6.33 12.13
CA SER A 27 3.07 -5.79 11.81
C SER A 27 3.70 -6.50 10.62
N ALA A 28 4.05 -5.75 9.58
CA ALA A 28 4.84 -6.21 8.45
C ALA A 28 6.32 -6.21 8.85
N ASP A 29 6.88 -7.40 9.07
CA ASP A 29 8.27 -7.61 9.45
C ASP A 29 9.11 -7.92 8.23
N LEU A 30 9.67 -6.86 7.64
CA LEU A 30 10.38 -6.88 6.37
C LEU A 30 11.61 -7.79 6.43
N SER A 31 12.46 -7.61 7.44
CA SER A 31 13.69 -8.39 7.59
C SER A 31 13.47 -9.77 8.23
N GLY A 32 12.40 -9.92 9.02
CA GLY A 32 11.99 -11.22 9.58
C GLY A 32 11.17 -12.08 8.62
N ASP A 33 10.76 -11.52 7.47
CA ASP A 33 9.98 -12.18 6.42
C ASP A 33 8.67 -12.81 6.95
N ALA A 34 7.95 -12.03 7.76
CA ALA A 34 6.75 -12.46 8.45
C ALA A 34 5.73 -11.33 8.69
N VAL A 35 4.49 -11.69 8.96
CA VAL A 35 3.47 -10.79 9.52
C VAL A 35 3.17 -11.20 10.95
N TRP A 36 3.32 -10.27 11.88
CA TRP A 36 2.98 -10.47 13.28
C TRP A 36 1.55 -10.02 13.57
N THR A 37 0.91 -10.66 14.55
CA THR A 37 -0.35 -10.21 15.12
C THR A 37 -0.18 -9.95 16.61
N HIS A 38 -0.78 -8.87 17.08
CA HIS A 38 -0.81 -8.50 18.48
C HIS A 38 -2.24 -8.24 18.91
N LYS A 39 -2.60 -8.66 20.11
CA LYS A 39 -3.81 -8.21 20.78
C LYS A 39 -3.56 -6.83 21.36
N VAL A 40 -4.53 -5.94 21.20
CA VAL A 40 -4.54 -4.61 21.79
C VAL A 40 -5.48 -4.64 22.99
N HIS A 41 -4.97 -4.28 24.16
CA HIS A 41 -5.76 -4.22 25.39
C HIS A 41 -6.38 -2.83 25.56
N SER A 42 -7.45 -2.73 26.35
CA SER A 42 -8.15 -1.45 26.62
C SER A 42 -7.27 -0.38 27.29
N SER A 43 -6.15 -0.78 27.90
CA SER A 43 -5.11 0.11 28.43
C SER A 43 -4.24 0.75 27.35
N GLY A 44 -4.35 0.31 26.10
CA GLY A 44 -3.46 0.65 24.99
C GLY A 44 -2.17 -0.18 24.91
N SER A 45 -1.96 -1.13 25.83
CA SER A 45 -0.84 -2.07 25.72
C SER A 45 -1.10 -3.14 24.68
N VAL A 46 -0.04 -3.59 24.01
CA VAL A 46 -0.08 -4.66 23.00
C VAL A 46 0.59 -5.94 23.50
N GLU A 47 0.10 -7.08 23.04
CA GLU A 47 0.63 -8.42 23.37
C GLU A 47 0.77 -9.22 22.09
N ALA A 48 1.97 -9.72 21.78
CA ALA A 48 2.17 -10.54 20.60
C ALA A 48 1.42 -11.87 20.73
N VAL A 49 0.62 -12.21 19.72
CA VAL A 49 -0.22 -13.40 19.68
C VAL A 49 0.39 -14.45 18.76
N SER A 50 0.81 -14.04 17.55
CA SER A 50 1.40 -14.96 16.57
C SER A 50 2.28 -14.26 15.55
N SER A 51 3.06 -15.06 14.82
CA SER A 51 3.80 -14.65 13.63
C SER A 51 3.51 -15.63 12.50
N TYR A 52 3.18 -15.11 11.32
CA TYR A 52 2.94 -15.89 10.11
C TYR A 52 4.09 -15.65 9.12
N PRO A 53 4.92 -16.66 8.81
CA PRO A 53 5.97 -16.51 7.81
C PRO A 53 5.36 -16.30 6.42
N MET A 54 6.13 -15.65 5.54
CA MET A 54 5.72 -15.49 4.14
C MET A 54 5.67 -16.84 3.40
N PRO A 55 4.82 -16.99 2.37
CA PRO A 55 4.69 -18.24 1.60
C PRO A 55 5.98 -18.68 0.92
N GLU A 56 6.79 -17.73 0.47
CA GLU A 56 8.12 -17.95 -0.11
C GLU A 56 9.15 -17.16 0.71
N THR A 57 10.36 -17.69 0.83
CA THR A 57 11.45 -17.00 1.51
C THR A 57 11.92 -15.78 0.72
N GLY A 58 12.10 -14.67 1.41
CA GLY A 58 12.65 -13.43 0.86
C GLY A 58 11.63 -12.53 0.18
N MET A 59 10.35 -12.62 0.57
CA MET A 59 9.27 -11.77 0.02
C MET A 59 9.29 -10.37 0.62
N HIS A 60 9.72 -10.22 1.87
CA HIS A 60 9.95 -8.95 2.58
C HIS A 60 8.67 -8.10 2.70
N PRO A 61 7.73 -8.45 3.59
CA PRO A 61 6.50 -7.68 3.79
C PRO A 61 6.83 -6.29 4.31
N ARG A 62 6.44 -5.25 3.58
CA ARG A 62 6.83 -3.86 3.85
C ARG A 62 5.73 -3.08 4.56
N HIS A 63 4.61 -2.86 3.89
CA HIS A 63 3.43 -2.18 4.45
C HIS A 63 2.21 -3.10 4.35
N LEU A 64 1.23 -2.85 5.21
CA LEU A 64 -0.03 -3.59 5.21
C LEU A 64 -1.19 -2.68 5.60
N ILE A 65 -2.40 -3.09 5.25
CA ILE A 65 -3.65 -2.45 5.67
C ILE A 65 -4.73 -3.52 5.87
N ALA A 66 -5.54 -3.37 6.91
CA ALA A 66 -6.67 -4.26 7.18
C ALA A 66 -7.97 -3.69 6.59
N HIS A 67 -8.77 -4.54 5.96
CA HIS A 67 -10.09 -4.16 5.50
C HIS A 67 -11.07 -4.03 6.69
N PRO A 68 -11.98 -3.03 6.73
CA PRO A 68 -12.91 -2.86 7.84
C PRO A 68 -13.86 -4.04 8.09
N SER A 69 -14.08 -4.90 7.09
CA SER A 69 -14.85 -6.14 7.26
C SER A 69 -14.19 -7.14 8.22
N GLY A 70 -12.89 -6.98 8.51
CA GLY A 70 -12.08 -7.91 9.32
C GLY A 70 -11.71 -9.21 8.63
N ARG A 71 -12.08 -9.39 7.36
CA ARG A 71 -11.86 -10.63 6.61
C ARG A 71 -10.52 -10.67 5.88
N TYR A 72 -9.97 -9.50 5.54
CA TYR A 72 -8.78 -9.40 4.69
C TYR A 72 -7.77 -8.42 5.29
N ILE A 73 -6.49 -8.79 5.20
CA ILE A 73 -5.38 -7.85 5.24
C ILE A 73 -4.68 -7.89 3.89
N TYR A 74 -4.25 -6.73 3.40
CA TYR A 74 -3.45 -6.61 2.17
C TYR A 74 -2.04 -6.22 2.56
N VAL A 75 -1.06 -6.96 2.07
CA VAL A 75 0.36 -6.77 2.41
C VAL A 75 1.13 -6.56 1.11
N VAL A 76 1.89 -5.48 1.01
CA VAL A 76 2.84 -5.30 -0.09
C VAL A 76 4.18 -5.93 0.25
N MET A 77 4.66 -6.77 -0.66
CA MET A 77 5.94 -7.47 -0.56
C MET A 77 6.99 -6.69 -1.33
N GLU A 78 7.97 -6.09 -0.62
CA GLU A 78 8.97 -5.23 -1.25
C GLU A 78 9.78 -6.01 -2.29
N ALA A 79 10.35 -7.15 -1.92
CA ALA A 79 11.16 -7.95 -2.84
C ALA A 79 10.31 -8.82 -3.78
N GLY A 80 9.12 -9.23 -3.33
CA GLY A 80 8.19 -10.03 -4.14
C GLY A 80 7.54 -9.26 -5.30
N ASN A 81 7.43 -7.92 -5.20
CA ASN A 81 6.70 -7.06 -6.15
C ASN A 81 5.24 -7.47 -6.39
N GLU A 82 4.61 -7.95 -5.33
CA GLU A 82 3.23 -8.33 -5.34
C GLU A 82 2.55 -7.78 -4.09
N ILE A 83 1.23 -7.59 -4.20
CA ILE A 83 0.38 -7.48 -3.02
C ILE A 83 -0.03 -8.92 -2.71
N VAL A 84 -0.06 -9.31 -1.44
CA VAL A 84 -0.68 -10.56 -1.00
C VAL A 84 -1.89 -10.19 -0.15
N ALA A 85 -3.08 -10.59 -0.60
CA ALA A 85 -4.31 -10.53 0.20
C ALA A 85 -4.41 -11.81 1.02
N TYR A 86 -4.38 -11.67 2.34
CA TYR A 86 -4.63 -12.78 3.23
C TYR A 86 -6.14 -12.88 3.51
N SER A 87 -6.90 -13.48 2.56
CA SER A 87 -7.84 -14.59 2.81
C SER A 87 -8.37 -15.22 1.50
N VAL A 88 -7.88 -16.43 1.18
CA VAL A 88 -8.19 -17.33 0.04
C VAL A 88 -8.37 -16.66 -1.36
N ASN A 89 -7.35 -16.89 -2.20
CA ASN A 89 -7.25 -16.72 -3.67
C ASN A 89 -6.63 -15.41 -4.20
N ASN A 90 -5.36 -15.56 -4.61
CA ASN A 90 -4.56 -14.86 -5.62
C ASN A 90 -4.69 -13.33 -5.77
N ILE A 91 -3.54 -12.67 -5.70
CA ILE A 91 -3.32 -11.37 -6.34
C ILE A 91 -2.35 -11.57 -7.50
N THR A 92 -2.68 -10.96 -8.63
CA THR A 92 -1.78 -10.76 -9.77
C THR A 92 -0.80 -9.63 -9.48
N GLY A 93 0.37 -9.98 -8.96
CA GLY A 93 1.59 -9.22 -9.19
C GLY A 93 2.38 -9.89 -10.31
N SER A 94 2.89 -9.12 -11.28
CA SER A 94 3.89 -9.66 -12.18
C SER A 94 5.18 -9.80 -11.37
N LYS A 95 5.69 -11.04 -11.20
CA LYS A 95 7.03 -11.27 -10.62
C LYS A 95 8.07 -10.69 -11.57
N THR A 96 8.31 -9.40 -11.48
CA THR A 96 9.37 -8.70 -12.20
C THR A 96 10.44 -8.34 -11.19
N LYS A 97 11.67 -8.82 -11.42
CA LYS A 97 12.82 -8.59 -10.53
C LYS A 97 13.28 -7.13 -10.48
N ASP A 98 12.61 -6.26 -11.24
CA ASP A 98 13.03 -4.89 -11.54
C ASP A 98 12.36 -3.82 -10.66
N TYR A 99 11.45 -4.21 -9.76
CA TYR A 99 10.68 -3.27 -8.94
C TYR A 99 10.87 -3.51 -7.44
N TRP A 100 10.34 -2.61 -6.60
CA TRP A 100 10.13 -2.78 -5.17
C TRP A 100 8.77 -2.21 -4.75
N SER A 101 7.81 -3.07 -4.37
CA SER A 101 6.53 -2.59 -3.81
C SER A 101 6.77 -1.70 -2.59
N ALA A 102 6.02 -0.61 -2.46
CA ALA A 102 6.32 0.46 -1.52
C ALA A 102 5.17 0.73 -0.53
N GLU A 103 3.96 0.96 -1.02
CA GLU A 103 2.82 1.42 -0.19
C GLU A 103 1.55 0.64 -0.54
N VAL A 104 0.66 0.49 0.45
CA VAL A 104 -0.71 0.01 0.26
C VAL A 104 -1.68 0.81 1.15
N LYS A 105 -2.78 1.32 0.59
CA LYS A 105 -3.79 2.12 1.28
C LYS A 105 -5.20 1.81 0.79
N LEU A 106 -6.18 1.91 1.69
CA LEU A 106 -7.60 1.92 1.31
C LEU A 106 -8.07 3.33 0.99
N SER A 107 -9.05 3.46 0.11
CA SER A 107 -9.81 4.70 -0.05
C SER A 107 -10.77 4.94 1.11
N ALA A 108 -11.36 6.13 1.19
CA ALA A 108 -12.31 6.51 2.25
C ALA A 108 -13.47 5.53 2.40
N SER A 109 -14.03 5.04 1.29
CA SER A 109 -15.12 4.06 1.31
C SER A 109 -14.68 2.62 1.60
N SER A 110 -13.36 2.37 1.60
CA SER A 110 -12.76 1.03 1.61
C SER A 110 -13.12 0.13 0.41
N LYS A 111 -13.71 0.70 -0.65
CA LYS A 111 -14.02 -0.04 -1.89
C LYS A 111 -12.88 -0.02 -2.91
N LEU A 112 -11.83 0.77 -2.67
CA LEU A 112 -10.66 0.82 -3.53
C LEU A 112 -9.40 0.55 -2.73
N LEU A 113 -8.49 -0.22 -3.31
CA LEU A 113 -7.16 -0.47 -2.80
C LEU A 113 -6.14 0.21 -3.71
N TRP A 114 -5.31 1.06 -3.14
CA TRP A 114 -4.18 1.68 -3.81
C TRP A 114 -2.90 0.96 -3.43
N ALA A 115 -2.04 0.72 -4.41
CA ALA A 115 -0.72 0.19 -4.18
C ALA A 115 0.31 0.80 -5.12
N THR A 116 1.56 0.87 -4.66
CA THR A 116 2.66 1.40 -5.47
C THR A 116 3.87 0.49 -5.47
N ALA A 117 4.66 0.57 -6.53
CA ALA A 117 5.99 0.02 -6.58
C ALA A 117 6.98 1.06 -7.14
N ARG A 118 8.22 1.00 -6.68
CA ARG A 118 9.34 1.78 -7.18
C ARG A 118 10.13 0.93 -8.17
N ALA A 119 10.72 1.54 -9.19
CA ALA A 119 11.68 0.83 -10.02
C ALA A 119 13.04 0.73 -9.30
N GLN A 120 13.76 -0.39 -9.48
CA GLN A 120 15.10 -0.56 -8.94
C GLN A 120 16.14 0.25 -9.73
N SER A 121 17.31 0.47 -9.14
CA SER A 121 18.42 1.12 -9.86
C SER A 121 18.89 0.26 -11.04
N GLY A 122 19.14 0.88 -12.20
CA GLY A 122 19.68 0.19 -13.37
C GLY A 122 18.62 -0.35 -14.34
N THR A 123 17.34 -0.08 -14.09
CA THR A 123 16.24 -0.34 -15.03
C THR A 123 16.02 0.87 -15.95
N ASN A 124 15.43 0.64 -17.12
CA ASN A 124 14.92 1.73 -17.98
C ASN A 124 13.48 2.13 -17.63
N ASP A 125 12.85 1.40 -16.71
CA ASP A 125 11.47 1.62 -16.30
C ASP A 125 11.37 2.50 -15.06
N THR A 126 10.24 3.20 -14.94
CA THR A 126 9.83 3.97 -13.76
C THR A 126 8.94 3.13 -12.84
N GLY A 127 8.76 3.51 -11.58
CA GLY A 127 7.79 2.84 -10.70
C GLY A 127 6.35 2.91 -11.23
N PHE A 128 5.38 2.30 -10.56
CA PHE A 128 3.97 2.36 -10.97
C PHE A 128 3.03 2.55 -9.78
N ILE A 129 1.84 3.08 -10.08
CA ILE A 129 0.68 3.13 -9.19
C ILE A 129 -0.39 2.22 -9.77
N SER A 130 -0.97 1.38 -8.93
CA SER A 130 -2.08 0.51 -9.24
C SER A 130 -3.27 0.82 -8.34
N GLN A 131 -4.47 0.73 -8.90
CA GLN A 131 -5.72 0.74 -8.13
C GLN A 131 -6.47 -0.56 -8.39
N PHE A 132 -7.09 -1.10 -7.35
CA PHE A 132 -7.94 -2.29 -7.41
C PHE A 132 -9.32 -1.98 -6.84
N SER A 133 -10.34 -2.58 -7.43
CA SER A 133 -11.71 -2.56 -6.90
C SER A 133 -11.87 -3.65 -5.85
N LEU A 134 -12.57 -3.35 -4.76
CA LEU A 134 -12.87 -4.25 -3.67
C LEU A 134 -14.38 -4.52 -3.58
N SER A 135 -14.75 -5.75 -3.19
CA SER A 135 -16.09 -6.06 -2.71
C SER A 135 -16.31 -5.49 -1.30
N ASN A 136 -17.56 -5.47 -0.82
CA ASN A 136 -17.89 -5.04 0.55
C ASN A 136 -17.23 -5.93 1.63
N GLU A 137 -16.86 -7.15 1.27
CA GLU A 137 -16.18 -8.10 2.15
C GLU A 137 -14.66 -7.92 2.14
N GLY A 138 -14.10 -7.15 1.20
CA GLY A 138 -12.66 -6.95 1.01
C GLY A 138 -12.02 -7.90 -0.01
N ILE A 139 -12.81 -8.46 -0.94
CA ILE A 139 -12.24 -9.27 -2.03
C ILE A 139 -11.78 -8.31 -3.13
N ILE A 140 -10.54 -8.45 -3.63
CA ILE A 140 -10.12 -7.77 -4.86
C ILE A 140 -10.89 -8.37 -6.04
N THR A 141 -11.71 -7.55 -6.70
CA THR A 141 -12.56 -8.00 -7.81
C THR A 141 -11.92 -7.75 -9.17
N SER A 142 -11.18 -6.65 -9.30
CA SER A 142 -10.55 -6.24 -10.56
C SER A 142 -9.43 -5.22 -10.34
N GLN A 143 -8.51 -5.13 -11.30
CA GLN A 143 -7.57 -4.02 -11.38
C GLN A 143 -8.20 -2.89 -12.22
N VAL A 144 -8.20 -1.68 -11.67
CA VAL A 144 -8.87 -0.51 -12.28
C VAL A 144 -7.96 0.19 -13.28
N PHE A 145 -6.71 0.39 -12.89
CA PHE A 145 -5.65 0.88 -13.76
C PHE A 145 -4.29 0.52 -13.18
N MET A 146 -3.28 0.56 -14.04
CA MET A 146 -1.86 0.58 -13.67
C MET A 146 -1.16 1.61 -14.53
N ILE A 147 -0.54 2.60 -13.91
CA ILE A 147 0.15 3.64 -14.68
C ILE A 147 1.55 3.91 -14.13
N PRO A 148 2.51 4.24 -15.01
CA PRO A 148 3.86 4.58 -14.59
C PRO A 148 3.84 5.86 -13.75
N THR A 149 4.75 5.89 -12.78
CA THR A 149 5.12 7.09 -12.02
C THR A 149 6.26 7.81 -12.72
N THR A 150 6.70 8.94 -12.17
CA THR A 150 7.63 9.81 -12.89
C THR A 150 9.10 9.54 -12.56
N THR A 151 9.41 8.59 -11.67
CA THR A 151 10.74 8.39 -11.11
C THR A 151 11.23 6.95 -11.16
N ILE A 152 12.55 6.82 -11.23
CA ILE A 152 13.31 5.58 -11.12
C ILE A 152 14.02 5.64 -9.78
N ASN A 153 14.15 4.51 -9.08
CA ASN A 153 14.74 4.46 -7.74
C ASN A 153 13.94 5.31 -6.73
N GLY A 154 14.55 5.58 -5.56
CA GLY A 154 13.97 6.42 -4.51
C GLY A 154 13.58 5.66 -3.27
N ILE A 155 13.27 6.40 -2.21
CA ILE A 155 12.80 5.85 -0.93
C ILE A 155 11.28 5.94 -0.78
N ALA A 156 10.61 6.66 -1.67
CA ALA A 156 9.18 6.93 -1.63
C ALA A 156 8.52 6.66 -2.98
N ASN A 157 7.21 6.44 -2.91
CA ASN A 157 6.22 6.51 -3.97
C ASN A 157 4.87 6.42 -3.24
N ALA A 158 4.72 7.25 -2.20
CA ALA A 158 3.75 7.03 -1.14
C ALA A 158 2.42 7.66 -1.52
N VAL A 159 1.41 6.81 -1.71
CA VAL A 159 0.04 7.25 -1.95
C VAL A 159 -0.65 7.58 -0.64
N SER A 160 -1.45 8.64 -0.67
CA SER A 160 -2.28 9.11 0.44
C SER A 160 -3.67 9.43 -0.11
N PRO A 161 -4.59 8.46 -0.17
CA PRO A 161 -5.99 8.74 -0.50
C PRO A 161 -6.59 9.72 0.52
N ALA A 162 -7.46 10.62 0.07
CA ALA A 162 -8.19 11.51 0.97
C ALA A 162 -9.10 10.69 1.89
N SER A 163 -9.14 11.04 3.17
CA SER A 163 -9.93 10.31 4.17
C SER A 163 -11.44 10.56 4.04
N TRP A 164 -11.84 11.61 3.32
CA TRP A 164 -13.23 12.07 3.21
C TRP A 164 -13.86 11.81 1.82
N SER A 165 -13.09 11.34 0.84
CA SER A 165 -13.59 11.02 -0.49
C SER A 165 -12.69 10.02 -1.20
N ASP A 166 -13.29 9.14 -2.01
CA ASP A 166 -12.53 8.25 -2.90
C ASP A 166 -11.91 9.01 -4.08
N GLU A 167 -12.42 10.20 -4.41
CA GLU A 167 -12.06 10.93 -5.62
C GLU A 167 -10.62 11.46 -5.61
N TRP A 168 -10.05 11.74 -4.44
CA TRP A 168 -8.79 12.46 -4.31
C TRP A 168 -7.68 11.60 -3.73
N MET A 169 -6.48 11.71 -4.29
CA MET A 169 -5.28 11.03 -3.83
C MET A 169 -4.07 11.95 -3.96
N ALA A 170 -3.21 11.96 -2.95
CA ALA A 170 -1.94 12.65 -3.00
C ALA A 170 -0.79 11.66 -3.16
N LEU A 171 0.25 12.06 -3.89
CA LEU A 171 1.46 11.28 -4.11
C LEU A 171 2.68 12.07 -3.64
N ALA A 172 3.52 11.45 -2.82
CA ALA A 172 4.83 11.96 -2.45
C ALA A 172 5.94 11.15 -3.13
N ASP A 173 6.88 11.86 -3.75
CA ASP A 173 8.06 11.26 -4.38
C ASP A 173 9.35 11.91 -3.88
N ALA A 174 10.30 11.08 -3.43
CA ALA A 174 11.53 11.52 -2.80
C ALA A 174 12.74 11.69 -3.75
N PRO A 175 12.88 10.97 -4.88
CA PRO A 175 13.91 11.29 -5.87
C PRO A 175 13.80 12.69 -6.47
N LYS A 176 12.57 13.14 -6.76
CA LYS A 176 12.34 14.45 -7.40
C LYS A 176 11.90 15.53 -6.43
N GLY A 177 11.42 15.16 -5.25
CA GLY A 177 10.93 16.10 -4.25
C GLY A 177 9.69 16.84 -4.69
N TYR A 178 8.63 16.11 -4.98
CA TYR A 178 7.33 16.72 -5.26
C TYR A 178 6.22 16.12 -4.43
N VAL A 179 5.14 16.90 -4.31
CA VAL A 179 3.82 16.43 -3.92
C VAL A 179 2.87 16.70 -5.09
N GLN A 180 2.13 15.67 -5.49
CA GLN A 180 1.07 15.80 -6.49
C GLN A 180 -0.29 15.52 -5.87
N VAL A 181 -1.33 16.14 -6.42
CA VAL A 181 -2.74 15.82 -6.16
C VAL A 181 -3.37 15.30 -7.43
N TRP A 182 -4.08 14.19 -7.26
CA TRP A 182 -4.64 13.38 -8.32
C TRP A 182 -6.14 13.22 -8.09
N GLN A 183 -6.91 13.29 -9.18
CA GLN A 183 -8.36 13.13 -9.20
C GLN A 183 -8.73 11.87 -9.97
N LEU A 184 -9.55 11.00 -9.36
CA LEU A 184 -10.14 9.88 -10.07
C LEU A 184 -11.15 10.35 -11.12
N VAL A 185 -11.23 9.60 -12.21
CA VAL A 185 -12.10 9.90 -13.34
C VAL A 185 -12.99 8.69 -13.62
N LYS A 186 -14.29 8.94 -13.78
CA LYS A 186 -15.27 7.93 -14.19
C LYS A 186 -15.40 7.86 -15.70
N GLY A 187 -15.68 6.68 -16.22
CA GLY A 187 -15.91 6.50 -17.65
C GLY A 187 -15.84 5.04 -18.09
N ASN A 188 -15.36 4.82 -19.30
CA ASN A 188 -15.06 3.48 -19.81
C ASN A 188 -13.56 3.20 -19.66
N SER A 189 -13.20 1.97 -19.28
CA SER A 189 -11.80 1.55 -19.25
C SER A 189 -11.23 1.56 -20.67
N THR A 190 -10.05 2.13 -20.84
CA THR A 190 -9.32 2.13 -22.11
C THR A 190 -8.02 1.32 -22.04
N GLN A 191 -7.69 0.75 -20.88
CA GLN A 191 -6.48 -0.05 -20.68
C GLN A 191 -6.81 -1.54 -20.82
N THR A 192 -6.02 -2.24 -21.65
CA THR A 192 -6.17 -3.69 -21.87
C THR A 192 -6.01 -4.45 -20.56
N GLY A 193 -6.98 -5.32 -20.23
CA GLY A 193 -6.96 -6.13 -19.01
C GLY A 193 -7.38 -5.39 -17.73
N MET A 194 -7.85 -4.14 -17.83
CA MET A 194 -8.33 -3.34 -16.71
C MET A 194 -9.84 -3.09 -16.80
N GLU A 195 -10.51 -3.03 -15.66
CA GLU A 195 -11.97 -2.89 -15.57
C GLU A 195 -12.39 -1.68 -14.74
N ALA A 196 -13.57 -1.12 -14.99
CA ALA A 196 -14.09 -0.09 -14.10
C ALA A 196 -14.30 -0.66 -12.69
N SER A 197 -14.03 0.16 -11.66
CA SER A 197 -14.44 -0.17 -10.30
C SER A 197 -15.98 -0.25 -10.19
N SER A 198 -16.46 -0.83 -9.08
CA SER A 198 -17.89 -0.88 -8.76
C SER A 198 -18.56 0.51 -8.71
N GLU A 199 -17.77 1.56 -8.46
CA GLU A 199 -18.22 2.96 -8.41
C GLU A 199 -18.05 3.72 -9.75
N GLY A 200 -17.58 3.03 -10.80
CA GLY A 200 -17.42 3.56 -12.15
C GLY A 200 -16.10 4.30 -12.42
N TRP A 201 -15.16 4.32 -11.46
CA TRP A 201 -13.81 4.85 -11.69
C TRP A 201 -13.05 3.98 -12.68
N THR A 202 -12.31 4.61 -13.61
CA THR A 202 -11.55 3.90 -14.66
C THR A 202 -10.15 4.43 -14.86
N SER A 203 -9.85 5.62 -14.34
CA SER A 203 -8.55 6.26 -14.51
C SER A 203 -8.34 7.32 -13.45
N VAL A 204 -7.17 7.94 -13.47
CA VAL A 204 -6.78 9.01 -12.57
C VAL A 204 -6.00 10.06 -13.35
N LYS A 205 -6.10 11.33 -12.95
CA LYS A 205 -5.40 12.45 -13.56
C LYS A 205 -4.71 13.30 -12.50
N MET A 206 -3.44 13.65 -12.69
CA MET A 206 -2.79 14.68 -11.90
C MET A 206 -3.43 16.04 -12.20
N VAL A 207 -3.90 16.73 -11.16
CA VAL A 207 -4.57 18.03 -11.26
C VAL A 207 -3.76 19.16 -10.63
N ALA A 208 -2.82 18.85 -9.74
CA ALA A 208 -1.90 19.80 -9.16
C ALA A 208 -0.58 19.14 -8.78
N GLN A 209 0.50 19.94 -8.76
CA GLN A 209 1.81 19.54 -8.29
C GLN A 209 2.50 20.74 -7.63
N VAL A 210 3.27 20.47 -6.58
CA VAL A 210 4.26 21.38 -6.02
C VAL A 210 5.60 20.67 -5.96
N ASP A 211 6.64 21.34 -6.48
CA ASP A 211 8.03 20.90 -6.36
C ASP A 211 8.65 21.54 -5.11
N ILE A 212 9.33 20.73 -4.30
CA ILE A 212 9.91 21.08 -3.01
C ILE A 212 11.41 20.82 -3.07
N ASN A 213 12.17 21.87 -3.37
CA ASN A 213 13.63 21.81 -3.51
C ASN A 213 14.34 21.99 -2.17
N ASP A 214 14.15 21.04 -1.24
CA ASP A 214 14.78 21.08 0.10
C ASP A 214 15.93 20.07 0.28
N GLY A 215 16.21 19.26 -0.75
CA GLY A 215 17.29 18.28 -0.76
C GLY A 215 16.94 16.91 -0.15
N GLY A 216 15.67 16.62 0.11
CA GLY A 216 15.27 15.29 0.60
C GLY A 216 13.77 15.00 0.76
N CYS A 217 12.88 15.96 0.48
CA CYS A 217 11.45 15.72 0.34
C CYS A 217 11.17 14.85 -0.89
N CYS A 218 10.03 14.14 -1.01
CA CYS A 218 9.00 13.94 0.01
C CYS A 218 8.75 12.45 0.26
N ALA A 219 8.82 12.04 1.53
CA ALA A 219 8.65 10.64 1.91
C ALA A 219 7.17 10.20 1.91
N ASN A 220 6.27 11.03 2.44
CA ASN A 220 4.83 10.78 2.51
C ASN A 220 4.04 12.10 2.65
N VAL A 221 2.72 12.04 2.43
CA VAL A 221 1.79 13.18 2.57
C VAL A 221 0.60 12.75 3.41
N ILE A 222 0.07 13.66 4.23
CA ILE A 222 -1.17 13.48 4.98
C ILE A 222 -2.13 14.63 4.65
N TRP A 223 -3.43 14.32 4.61
CA TRP A 223 -4.48 15.31 4.43
C TRP A 223 -4.88 15.89 5.79
N TYR A 224 -5.01 17.20 5.86
CA TYR A 224 -5.49 17.93 7.05
C TYR A 224 -6.30 19.12 6.58
N ASP A 225 -7.55 19.20 7.02
CA ASP A 225 -8.47 20.32 6.79
C ASP A 225 -9.15 20.72 8.11
#